data_AF-A0A0E9LUT6-F1
#
_entry.id   AF-A0A0E9LUT6-F1
#
_cell.length_a   1.000
_cell.length_b   1.000
_cell.length_c   1.000
_cell.angle_alpha   90.00
_cell.angle_beta   90.00
_cell.angle_gamma   90.00
#
_symmetry.space_group_name_H-M   'P 1'
#
loop_
_entity.id
_entity.type
_entity.pdbx_description
1 polymer ?
#
loop_
_entity_poly.entity_id
_entity_poly.type
_entity_poly.pdbx_seq_one_letter_code
_entity_poly.pdbx_strand_id
1 'polypeptide(L)' 'MPMLSQQTVAMYNDKKDGTPFYEKVKVSDKGQLTVTLQANGGFVLLGSSN' A
#
# COMPACT_ATOMS: atom_id res chain seq x y z
N MET A 1 9.85 4.02 -1.46
CA MET A 1 9.87 2.63 -1.97
C MET A 1 10.58 2.56 -3.34
N PRO A 2 11.90 2.83 -3.42
CA PRO A 2 12.61 2.80 -4.71
C PRO A 2 12.49 1.44 -5.43
N MET A 3 12.51 0.35 -4.67
CA MET A 3 12.39 -1.03 -5.15
C MET A 3 11.04 -1.36 -5.80
N LEU A 4 10.01 -0.55 -5.57
CA LEU A 4 8.66 -0.78 -6.09
C LEU A 4 8.22 0.32 -7.06
N SER A 5 9.13 1.22 -7.46
CA SER A 5 8.81 2.31 -8.40
C SER A 5 8.16 1.78 -9.67
N GLN A 6 7.08 2.46 -10.11
CA GLN A 6 6.24 2.09 -11.26
C GLN A 6 5.53 0.72 -11.16
N GLN A 7 5.73 -0.04 -10.10
CA GLN A 7 5.08 -1.33 -9.92
C GLN A 7 3.68 -1.16 -9.35
N THR A 8 2.78 -2.04 -9.78
CA THR A 8 1.48 -2.21 -9.14
C THR A 8 1.66 -3.17 -7.97
N VAL A 9 1.37 -2.71 -6.76
CA VAL A 9 1.50 -3.48 -5.52
C VAL A 9 0.13 -3.73 -4.93
N ALA A 10 -0.02 -4.87 -4.25
CA ALA A 10 -1.21 -5.15 -3.47
C ALA A 10 -1.07 -4.55 -2.07
N MET A 11 -2.05 -3.77 -1.63
CA MET A 11 -2.10 -3.17 -0.31
C MET A 11 -3.26 -3.72 0.50
N TYR A 12 -2.97 -4.13 1.73
CA TYR A 12 -3.95 -4.43 2.77
C TYR A 12 -3.85 -3.35 3.85
N ASN A 13 -4.98 -2.77 4.22
CA ASN A 13 -5.08 -1.74 5.25
C ASN A 13 -6.48 -1.74 5.87
N ASP A 14 -6.69 -0.98 6.94
CA ASP A 14 -7.97 -0.87 7.63
C ASP A 14 -8.69 0.42 7.25
N LYS A 15 -9.99 0.29 6.97
CA LYS A 15 -10.88 1.44 6.78
C LYS A 15 -11.09 2.16 8.11
N LYS A 16 -11.70 3.34 8.05
CA LYS A 16 -12.05 4.14 9.26
C LYS A 16 -12.95 3.39 10.24
N ASP A 17 -13.74 2.43 9.77
CA ASP A 17 -14.61 1.57 10.59
C ASP A 17 -13.89 0.34 11.15
N GLY A 18 -12.58 0.19 10.90
CA GLY A 18 -11.77 -0.95 11.32
C GLY A 18 -11.95 -2.19 10.45
N THR A 19 -12.75 -2.14 9.37
CA THR A 19 -12.85 -3.27 8.45
C THR A 19 -11.63 -3.32 7.52
N PRO A 20 -11.08 -4.52 7.25
CA PRO A 20 -9.96 -4.66 6.36
C PRO A 20 -10.38 -4.38 4.92
N PHE A 21 -9.49 -3.76 4.15
CA PHE A 21 -9.66 -3.58 2.71
C PHE A 21 -8.40 -3.96 1.94
N TYR A 22 -8.62 -4.32 0.69
CA TYR A 22 -7.60 -4.69 -0.27
C TYR A 22 -7.71 -3.80 -1.49
N GLU A 23 -6.58 -3.24 -1.93
CA GLU A 23 -6.51 -2.52 -3.21
C GLU A 23 -5.19 -2.74 -3.94
N LYS A 24 -5.20 -2.56 -5.26
CA LYS A 24 -4.00 -2.55 -6.09
C LYS A 24 -3.62 -1.10 -6.37
N VAL A 25 -2.45 -0.69 -5.90
CA VAL A 25 -1.97 0.69 -6.05
C VAL A 25 -0.71 0.71 -6.90
N LYS A 26 -0.67 1.62 -7.87
CA LYS A 26 0.55 1.87 -8.63
C LYS A 26 1.45 2.83 -7.85
N VAL A 27 2.66 2.40 -7.55
CA VAL A 27 3.67 3.25 -6.92
C VAL A 27 4.16 4.26 -7.96
N SER A 28 4.37 5.51 -7.55
CA SER A 28 4.88 6.54 -8.46
C SER A 28 6.28 6.20 -9.01
N ASP A 29 6.64 6.85 -10.10
CA ASP A 29 7.98 6.82 -10.70
C ASP A 29 9.11 7.20 -9.72
N LYS A 30 8.81 8.05 -8.74
CA LYS A 30 9.71 8.44 -7.67
C LYS A 30 9.70 7.47 -6.49
N GLY A 31 8.99 6.35 -6.60
CA GLY A 31 8.87 5.36 -5.53
C GLY A 31 8.06 5.87 -4.34
N GLN A 32 7.14 6.82 -4.53
CA GLN A 32 6.32 7.41 -3.47
C GLN A 32 4.93 6.76 -3.44
N LEU A 33 4.42 6.55 -2.23
CA LEU A 33 3.09 6.03 -1.95
C LEU A 33 2.55 6.75 -0.72
N THR A 34 1.33 7.27 -0.80
CA THR A 34 0.64 7.91 0.33
C THR A 34 -0.40 6.94 0.88
N VAL A 35 -0.33 6.63 2.17
CA VAL A 35 -1.27 5.73 2.85
C VAL A 35 -1.80 6.45 4.08
N THR A 36 -3.12 6.37 4.29
CA THR A 36 -3.74 6.83 5.54
C THR A 36 -3.76 5.66 6.53
N LEU A 37 -3.10 5.84 7.66
CA LEU A 37 -3.07 4.88 8.78
C LEU A 37 -4.08 5.28 9.85
N GLN A 38 -4.84 4.32 10.36
CA GLN A 38 -5.67 4.53 11.54
C GLN A 38 -4.79 4.53 12.80
N ALA A 39 -5.29 5.13 13.89
CA ALA A 39 -4.60 5.06 15.19
C ALA A 39 -4.46 3.60 15.63
N ASN A 40 -3.23 3.19 16.00
CA ASN A 40 -2.86 1.81 16.31
C ASN A 40 -3.02 0.79 15.16
N GLY A 41 -3.22 1.26 13.92
CA GLY A 41 -3.33 0.41 12.73
C GLY A 41 -1.98 0.12 12.07
N GLY A 42 -2.04 -0.65 10.99
CA GLY A 42 -0.91 -0.95 10.13
C GLY A 42 -1.37 -1.19 8.69
N PHE A 43 -0.42 -1.26 7.77
CA PHE A 43 -0.70 -1.70 6.40
C PHE A 43 0.35 -2.71 5.96
N VAL A 44 -0.02 -3.56 5.00
CA VAL A 44 0.88 -4.54 4.38
C VAL A 44 0.92 -4.29 2.90
N LEU A 45 2.13 -4.26 2.33
CA LEU A 45 2.36 -4.20 0.89
C LEU A 45 2.96 -5.52 0.42
N LEU A 46 2.31 -6.12 -0.57
CA LEU A 46 2.85 -7.24 -1.33
C LEU A 46 3.36 -6.69 -2.66
N GLY A 47 4.68 -6.63 -2.79
CA GLY A 47 5.35 -6.39 -4.06
C GLY A 47 5.43 -7.69 -4.87
N SER A 48 5.28 -7.60 -6.20
CA SER A 48 5.57 -8.72 -7.09
C SER A 48 6.98 -8.54 -7.63
N SER A 49 7.95 -9.27 -7.07
CA SER A 49 9.26 -9.41 -7.71
C SER A 49 9.13 -10.46 -8.80
N ASN A 50 9.32 -10.05 -10.05
CA ASN A 50 9.69 -10.99 -11.11
C ASN A 50 11.17 -11.34 -10.98
#